data_AF-A0A7W5Q6D6-F1
#
_entry.id   AF-A0A7W5Q6D6-F1
#
_cell.length_a   1.000
_cell.length_b   1.000
_cell.length_c   1.000
_cell.angle_alpha   90.00
_cell.angle_beta   90.00
_cell.angle_gamma   90.00
#
_symmetry.space_group_name_H-M   'P 1'
#
loop_
_entity.id
_entity.type
_entity.pdbx_description
1 polymer ?
#
loop_
_entity_poly.entity_id
_entity_poly.type
_entity_poly.pdbx_seq_one_letter_code
_entity_poly.pdbx_strand_id
1 'polypeptide(L)'
;MTNAPFLPDRARGDYRLGHGRVVDHVFPDGLEDASDKGRLMGTFEADQFTRTAQDDYAITSLTCARNAIEAGAIDAEIIAVTVKAGRCELVVSRDEQPGEAKLEKIPTLKPAFRENGTVPVANASSISGGAAALVLMWRSQLSARASPRRMSTCSRSMRPLQSSPWRRCATSTCCTTRSMFAAVPAQSANR
;
A
#
# COMPACT_ATOMS: atom_id res chain seq x y z
N MET A 1 -2.77 8.84 3.73
CA MET A 1 -3.86 9.35 4.59
C MET A 1 -3.44 10.64 5.30
N THR A 2 -3.04 11.67 4.54
CA THR A 2 -2.47 12.91 5.12
C THR A 2 -3.51 13.82 5.76
N ASN A 3 -4.78 13.72 5.34
CA ASN A 3 -5.88 14.57 5.81
C ASN A 3 -6.65 13.98 7.01
N ALA A 4 -6.10 12.94 7.64
CA ALA A 4 -6.66 12.35 8.84
C ALA A 4 -6.64 13.35 10.01
N PRO A 5 -7.78 13.57 10.71
CA PRO A 5 -7.81 14.50 11.83
C PRO A 5 -7.21 13.91 13.10
N PHE A 6 -6.79 14.79 14.00
CA PHE A 6 -6.56 14.44 15.40
C PHE A 6 -7.87 14.53 16.20
N LEU A 7 -8.11 13.54 17.05
CA LEU A 7 -9.33 13.41 17.84
C LEU A 7 -9.05 13.65 19.33
N PRO A 8 -9.82 14.53 20.00
CA PRO A 8 -9.79 14.61 21.46
C PRO A 8 -10.51 13.39 22.08
N ASP A 9 -9.88 12.76 23.08
CA ASP A 9 -10.38 11.50 23.67
C ASP A 9 -11.74 11.62 24.38
N ARG A 10 -12.07 12.79 24.96
CA ARG A 10 -13.22 12.97 25.87
C ARG A 10 -13.98 14.28 25.67
N ALA A 11 -13.83 14.95 24.53
CA ALA A 11 -14.45 16.26 24.28
C ALA A 11 -15.99 16.29 24.48
N ARG A 12 -16.69 15.18 24.23
CA ARG A 12 -18.14 15.07 24.49
C ARG A 12 -18.51 14.74 25.94
N GLY A 13 -17.61 14.10 26.69
CA GLY A 13 -17.86 13.58 28.03
C GLY A 13 -17.40 14.50 29.17
N ASP A 14 -16.94 15.70 28.85
CA ASP A 14 -16.32 16.70 29.72
C ASP A 14 -14.92 16.31 30.24
N TYR A 15 -13.98 17.26 30.19
CA TYR A 15 -12.62 17.13 30.73
C TYR A 15 -12.51 17.61 32.18
N ARG A 16 -13.50 18.37 32.68
CA ARG A 16 -13.49 19.02 33.99
C ARG A 16 -12.21 19.83 34.24
N LEU A 17 -11.23 19.23 34.90
CA LEU A 17 -9.92 19.80 35.22
C LEU A 17 -8.86 18.73 34.99
N GLY A 18 -7.82 19.06 34.21
CA GLY A 18 -6.68 18.17 33.96
C GLY A 18 -6.23 18.16 32.50
N HIS A 19 -5.17 17.40 32.22
CA HIS A 19 -4.65 17.22 30.87
C HIS A 19 -5.48 16.19 30.09
N GLY A 20 -5.82 16.54 28.85
CA GLY A 20 -6.49 15.65 27.89
C GLY A 20 -5.49 15.06 26.90
N ARG A 21 -5.80 13.88 26.35
CA ARG A 21 -4.97 13.25 25.31
C ARG A 21 -5.57 13.56 23.94
N VAL A 22 -4.70 13.95 23.02
CA VAL A 22 -5.04 14.07 21.61
C VAL A 22 -4.58 12.79 20.90
N VAL A 23 -5.50 12.13 20.20
CA VAL A 23 -5.26 10.85 19.53
C VAL A 23 -5.22 11.10 18.02
N ASP A 24 -4.21 10.57 17.34
CA ASP A 24 -4.19 10.57 15.88
C ASP A 24 -5.18 9.50 15.37
N HIS A 25 -6.18 9.87 14.57
CA HIS A 25 -7.20 8.90 14.14
C HIS A 25 -6.66 7.82 13.20
N VAL A 26 -5.52 8.03 12.54
CA VAL A 26 -4.92 7.05 11.62
C VAL A 26 -4.66 5.73 12.33
N PHE A 27 -4.28 5.78 13.60
CA PHE A 27 -3.96 4.61 14.40
C PHE A 27 -5.20 3.77 14.73
N PRO A 28 -6.18 4.24 15.52
CA PRO A 28 -7.33 3.44 15.91
C PRO A 28 -8.25 3.06 14.75
N ASP A 29 -8.25 3.80 13.63
CA ASP A 29 -9.12 3.50 12.48
C ASP A 29 -8.48 2.55 11.45
N GLY A 30 -7.14 2.58 11.31
CA GLY A 30 -6.49 1.86 10.20
C GLY A 30 -5.21 1.10 10.54
N LEU A 31 -4.49 1.42 11.62
CA LEU A 31 -3.17 0.83 11.91
C LEU A 31 -3.08 0.06 13.22
N GLU A 32 -4.08 0.16 14.09
CA GLU A 32 -4.19 -0.64 15.30
C GLU A 32 -5.16 -1.81 15.10
N ASP A 33 -4.86 -2.93 15.76
CA ASP A 33 -5.80 -4.04 15.80
C ASP A 33 -7.06 -3.66 16.59
N ALA A 34 -8.21 -4.11 16.07
CA ALA A 34 -9.51 -3.84 16.69
C ALA A 34 -9.69 -4.62 18.01
N SER A 35 -9.04 -5.77 18.15
CA SER A 35 -9.14 -6.64 19.33
C SER A 35 -8.13 -6.22 20.40
N ASP A 36 -6.85 -6.07 20.00
CA ASP A 36 -5.74 -5.67 20.86
C ASP A 36 -5.43 -4.16 20.71
N LYS A 37 -6.13 -3.31 21.48
CA LYS A 37 -5.92 -1.85 21.45
C LYS A 37 -4.46 -1.48 21.73
N GLY A 38 -3.89 -0.61 20.90
CA GLY A 38 -2.49 -0.16 21.00
C GLY A 38 -1.48 -1.11 20.35
N ARG A 39 -1.91 -2.23 19.76
CA ARG A 39 -1.03 -3.09 18.96
C ARG A 39 -1.06 -2.66 17.50
N LEU A 40 0.08 -2.20 16.99
CA LEU A 40 0.22 -1.79 15.59
C LEU A 40 0.17 -3.00 14.65
N MET A 41 -0.34 -2.82 13.44
CA MET A 41 -0.44 -3.90 12.45
C MET A 41 0.93 -4.47 12.05
N GLY A 42 1.99 -3.67 12.07
CA GLY A 42 3.37 -4.14 11.81
C GLY A 42 3.92 -5.07 12.89
N THR A 43 3.25 -5.16 14.03
CA THR A 43 3.55 -6.09 15.13
C THR A 43 3.00 -7.50 14.84
N PHE A 44 2.34 -7.74 13.71
CA PHE A 44 1.94 -9.09 13.27
C PHE A 44 2.92 -9.63 12.23
N GLU A 45 4.19 -9.72 12.65
CA GLU A 45 5.23 -10.34 11.83
C GLU A 45 4.93 -11.83 11.63
N ALA A 46 5.17 -12.34 10.42
CA ALA A 46 5.09 -13.76 10.15
C ALA A 46 6.38 -14.44 10.60
N ASP A 47 6.34 -15.17 11.71
CA ASP A 47 7.48 -15.91 12.29
C ASP A 47 8.10 -16.96 11.35
N GLN A 48 7.51 -17.17 10.17
CA GLN A 48 7.95 -18.15 9.17
C GLN A 48 9.00 -17.62 8.19
N PHE A 49 9.32 -16.32 8.21
CA PHE A 49 10.27 -15.72 7.24
C PHE A 49 11.47 -15.10 7.93
N THR A 50 12.66 -15.40 7.42
CA THR A 50 13.90 -14.77 7.88
C THR A 50 13.94 -13.30 7.47
N ARG A 51 14.66 -12.48 8.25
CA ARG A 51 14.89 -11.07 7.91
C ARG A 51 15.40 -10.88 6.48
N THR A 52 16.41 -11.67 6.08
CA THR A 52 16.99 -11.60 4.74
C THR A 52 15.95 -11.89 3.66
N ALA A 53 15.08 -12.89 3.85
CA ALA A 53 14.03 -13.20 2.88
C ALA A 53 13.00 -12.08 2.74
N GLN A 54 12.69 -11.37 3.84
CA GLN A 54 11.79 -10.22 3.81
C GLN A 54 12.44 -9.04 3.07
N ASP A 55 13.72 -8.76 3.33
CA ASP A 55 14.48 -7.68 2.68
C ASP A 55 14.64 -7.94 1.17
N ASP A 56 14.98 -9.17 0.78
CA ASP A 56 15.10 -9.59 -0.62
C ASP A 56 13.78 -9.43 -1.39
N TYR A 57 12.67 -9.77 -0.72
CA TYR A 57 11.33 -9.58 -1.29
C TYR A 57 11.01 -8.09 -1.47
N ALA A 58 11.31 -7.25 -0.49
CA ALA A 58 11.09 -5.81 -0.58
C ALA A 58 11.93 -5.16 -1.70
N ILE A 59 13.21 -5.55 -1.82
CA ILE A 59 14.10 -5.11 -2.90
C ILE A 59 13.54 -5.52 -4.26
N THR A 60 13.11 -6.78 -4.40
CA THR A 60 12.54 -7.30 -5.65
C THR A 60 11.26 -6.55 -6.01
N SER A 61 10.36 -6.36 -5.05
CA SER A 61 9.09 -5.64 -5.23
C SER A 61 9.34 -4.20 -5.71
N LEU A 62 10.25 -3.48 -5.05
CA LEU A 62 10.57 -2.10 -5.43
C LEU A 62 11.21 -2.03 -6.82
N THR A 63 12.09 -2.96 -7.15
CA THR A 63 12.72 -3.04 -8.47
C THR A 63 11.69 -3.31 -9.56
N CYS A 64 10.76 -4.23 -9.33
CA CYS A 64 9.64 -4.48 -10.25
C CYS A 64 8.76 -3.24 -10.45
N ALA A 65 8.42 -2.53 -9.37
CA ALA A 65 7.62 -1.32 -9.43
C ALA A 65 8.31 -0.21 -10.24
N ARG A 66 9.61 0.02 -10.01
CA ARG A 66 10.43 0.96 -10.78
C ARG A 66 10.44 0.63 -12.26
N ASN A 67 10.73 -0.63 -12.59
CA ASN A 67 10.76 -1.08 -13.98
C ASN A 67 9.39 -0.92 -14.66
N ALA A 68 8.27 -1.17 -13.94
CA ALA A 68 6.93 -0.97 -14.47
C ALA A 68 6.61 0.51 -14.74
N ILE A 69 7.04 1.41 -13.86
CA ILE A 69 6.89 2.86 -14.05
C ILE A 69 7.75 3.37 -15.20
N GLU A 70 9.02 2.95 -15.27
CA GLU A 70 9.95 3.35 -16.33
C GLU A 70 9.50 2.83 -17.71
N ALA A 71 8.96 1.61 -17.75
CA ALA A 71 8.42 1.02 -18.97
C ALA A 71 7.03 1.56 -19.35
N GLY A 72 6.41 2.42 -18.53
CA GLY A 72 5.06 2.96 -18.76
C GLY A 72 3.95 1.90 -18.70
N ALA A 73 4.19 0.77 -18.05
CA ALA A 73 3.25 -0.36 -18.01
C ALA A 73 1.93 -0.01 -17.29
N ILE A 74 1.99 0.94 -16.35
CA ILE A 74 0.85 1.40 -15.55
C ILE A 74 0.29 2.75 -16.03
N ASP A 75 0.86 3.35 -17.08
CA ASP A 75 0.40 4.66 -17.57
C ASP A 75 -1.05 4.60 -18.10
N ALA A 76 -1.53 3.42 -18.53
CA ALA A 76 -2.88 3.21 -19.02
C ALA A 76 -3.95 3.12 -17.91
N GLU A 77 -3.56 2.81 -16.67
CA GLU A 77 -4.47 2.70 -15.52
C GLU A 77 -4.49 3.97 -14.64
N ILE A 78 -3.47 4.82 -14.74
CA ILE A 78 -3.38 6.06 -13.97
C ILE A 78 -4.11 7.20 -14.69
N ILE A 79 -5.03 7.85 -13.97
CA ILE A 79 -5.64 9.11 -14.41
C ILE A 79 -4.90 10.26 -13.73
N ALA A 80 -4.40 11.20 -14.54
CA ALA A 80 -3.69 12.36 -14.02
C ALA A 80 -4.61 13.24 -13.16
N VAL A 81 -4.12 13.62 -11.98
CA VAL A 81 -4.82 14.51 -11.04
C VAL A 81 -4.08 15.84 -11.00
N THR A 82 -4.79 16.94 -11.30
CA THR A 82 -4.25 18.29 -11.17
C THR A 82 -4.57 18.85 -9.79
N VAL A 83 -3.53 19.12 -9.01
CA VAL A 83 -3.61 19.74 -7.69
C VAL A 83 -3.29 21.22 -7.83
N LYS A 84 -4.22 22.09 -7.42
CA LYS A 84 -4.02 23.55 -7.41
C LYS A 84 -3.66 24.02 -6.00
N ALA A 85 -2.51 24.67 -5.86
CA ALA A 85 -2.05 25.30 -4.64
C ALA A 85 -1.87 26.80 -4.88
N GLY A 86 -2.94 27.57 -4.70
CA GLY A 86 -2.96 29.00 -4.99
C GLY A 86 -2.74 29.30 -6.48
N ARG A 87 -1.59 29.91 -6.81
CA ARG A 87 -1.19 30.21 -8.20
C ARG A 87 -0.39 29.09 -8.88
N CYS A 88 -0.01 28.05 -8.14
CA CYS A 88 0.75 26.92 -8.66
C CYS A 88 -0.18 25.77 -9.02
N GLU A 89 0.02 25.16 -10.18
CA GLU A 89 -0.66 23.93 -10.60
C GLU A 89 0.37 22.81 -10.70
N LEU A 90 0.11 21.70 -10.02
CA LEU A 90 0.91 20.48 -10.07
C LEU A 90 0.07 19.36 -10.67
N VAL A 91 0.57 18.74 -11.74
CA VAL A 91 -0.06 17.56 -12.33
C VAL A 91 0.63 16.32 -11.78
N VAL A 92 -0.12 15.48 -11.08
CA VAL A 92 0.34 14.19 -10.56
C VAL A 92 -0.18 13.11 -11.50
N SER A 93 0.72 12.44 -12.22
CA SER A 93 0.37 11.41 -13.21
C SER A 93 1.18 10.11 -13.06
N ARG A 94 2.01 10.01 -12.02
CA ARG A 94 2.85 8.85 -11.74
C ARG A 94 2.93 8.62 -10.24
N ASP A 95 3.10 7.37 -9.85
CA ASP A 95 3.34 7.00 -8.46
C ASP A 95 4.71 7.52 -8.00
N GLU A 96 4.71 8.31 -6.94
CA GLU A 96 5.91 8.94 -6.36
C GLU A 96 6.78 7.94 -5.56
N GLN A 97 6.11 6.99 -4.91
CA GLN A 97 6.66 6.16 -3.86
C GLN A 97 7.84 5.27 -4.29
N PRO A 98 7.78 4.55 -5.43
CA PRO A 98 8.90 3.73 -5.86
C PRO A 98 10.15 4.54 -6.25
N GLY A 99 9.98 5.79 -6.67
CA GLY A 99 11.09 6.68 -7.04
C GLY A 99 11.94 7.10 -5.84
N GLU A 100 11.32 7.39 -4.70
CA GLU A 100 12.00 7.94 -3.52
C GLU A 100 12.74 6.90 -2.66
N ALA A 101 12.35 5.63 -2.74
CA ALA A 101 12.88 4.59 -1.86
C ALA A 101 14.37 4.24 -2.16
N LYS A 102 15.20 4.11 -1.13
CA LYS A 102 16.64 3.79 -1.30
C LYS A 102 16.90 2.31 -1.04
N LEU A 103 17.11 1.54 -2.12
CA LEU A 103 17.38 0.09 -2.08
C LEU A 103 18.52 -0.28 -1.13
N GLU A 104 19.63 0.46 -1.21
CA GLU A 104 20.83 0.21 -0.40
C GLU A 104 20.59 0.34 1.11
N LYS A 105 19.55 1.08 1.51
CA LYS A 105 19.26 1.32 2.92
C LYS A 105 18.43 0.20 3.55
N ILE A 106 17.72 -0.60 2.76
CA ILE A 106 16.77 -1.61 3.24
C ILE A 106 17.40 -2.56 4.28
N PRO A 107 18.61 -3.14 4.05
CA PRO A 107 19.23 -4.06 5.00
C PRO A 107 19.73 -3.37 6.27
N THR A 108 20.03 -2.06 6.21
CA THR A 108 20.63 -1.29 7.31
C THR A 108 19.62 -0.76 8.31
N LEU A 109 18.32 -0.81 7.98
CA LEU A 109 17.28 -0.21 8.80
C LEU A 109 16.97 -1.05 10.03
N LYS A 110 16.81 -0.34 11.16
CA LYS A 110 16.38 -0.93 12.43
C LYS A 110 14.91 -1.40 12.33
N PRO A 111 14.53 -2.44 13.10
CA PRO A 111 13.13 -2.85 13.22
C PRO A 111 12.25 -1.69 13.70
N ALA A 112 11.03 -1.58 13.17
CA ALA A 112 10.16 -0.43 13.40
C ALA A 112 9.08 -0.64 14.47
N PHE A 113 8.65 -1.89 14.67
CA PHE A 113 7.42 -2.20 15.41
C PHE A 113 7.64 -2.92 16.74
N ARG A 114 8.81 -3.54 16.95
CA ARG A 114 9.20 -4.23 18.19
C ARG A 114 10.71 -4.15 18.41
N GLU A 115 11.11 -4.11 19.69
CA GLU A 115 12.50 -4.38 20.07
C GLU A 115 12.82 -5.84 19.71
N ASN A 116 13.88 -6.04 18.90
CA ASN A 116 14.26 -7.33 18.28
C ASN A 116 13.28 -7.90 17.23
N GLY A 117 12.39 -7.08 16.66
CA GLY A 117 11.56 -7.47 15.53
C GLY A 117 12.37 -7.74 14.25
N THR A 118 11.74 -8.41 13.28
CA THR A 118 12.33 -8.67 11.96
C THR A 118 11.90 -7.64 10.93
N VAL A 119 10.81 -6.88 11.15
CA VAL A 119 10.24 -5.99 10.13
C VAL A 119 10.81 -4.56 10.25
N PRO A 120 11.67 -4.11 9.32
CA PRO A 120 12.05 -2.70 9.20
C PRO A 120 10.96 -1.89 8.49
N VAL A 121 11.02 -0.56 8.60
CA VAL A 121 10.10 0.37 7.89
C VAL A 121 10.08 0.11 6.38
N ALA A 122 11.20 -0.29 5.79
CA ALA A 122 11.30 -0.54 4.35
C ALA A 122 10.49 -1.76 3.86
N ASN A 123 10.19 -2.72 4.74
CA ASN A 123 9.42 -3.91 4.38
C ASN A 123 7.93 -3.71 4.65
N ALA A 124 7.55 -2.61 5.30
CA ALA A 124 6.17 -2.27 5.58
C ALA A 124 5.63 -1.31 4.52
N SER A 125 4.35 -1.45 4.20
CA SER A 125 3.64 -0.46 3.38
C SER A 125 3.60 0.89 4.09
N SER A 126 3.96 1.97 3.40
CA SER A 126 3.73 3.33 3.91
C SER A 126 2.28 3.78 3.80
N ILE A 127 1.99 4.86 4.51
CA ILE A 127 0.69 5.51 4.53
C ILE A 127 0.54 6.36 3.26
N SER A 128 -0.06 5.79 2.22
CA SER A 128 -0.31 6.47 0.95
C SER A 128 -1.70 7.13 0.90
N GLY A 129 -1.89 8.05 -0.04
CA GLY A 129 -3.18 8.63 -0.39
C GLY A 129 -3.48 8.33 -1.85
N GLY A 130 -4.58 7.64 -2.13
CA GLY A 130 -4.96 7.28 -3.48
C GLY A 130 -6.42 6.81 -3.54
N ALA A 131 -6.98 6.77 -4.74
CA ALA A 131 -8.33 6.27 -4.98
C ALA A 131 -8.33 5.39 -6.24
N ALA A 132 -9.12 4.33 -6.22
CA ALA A 132 -9.34 3.44 -7.36
C ALA A 132 -10.84 3.19 -7.52
N ALA A 133 -11.31 3.14 -8.76
CA ALA A 133 -12.71 2.87 -9.10
C ALA A 133 -12.79 1.83 -10.22
N LEU A 134 -13.72 0.87 -10.07
CA LEU A 134 -13.97 -0.15 -11.08
C LEU A 134 -15.47 -0.20 -11.42
N VAL A 135 -15.77 -0.36 -12.71
CA VAL A 135 -17.14 -0.60 -13.19
C VAL A 135 -17.31 -2.08 -13.46
N LEU A 136 -18.21 -2.71 -12.70
CA LEU A 136 -18.54 -4.13 -12.86
C LEU A 136 -19.83 -4.29 -13.65
N MET A 137 -19.88 -5.27 -14.55
CA MET A 137 -21.09 -5.63 -15.29
C MET A 137 -21.15 -7.12 -15.58
N TRP A 138 -22.36 -7.63 -15.76
CA TRP A 138 -22.56 -9.01 -16.19
C TRP A 138 -22.04 -9.20 -17.61
N ARG A 139 -21.36 -10.32 -17.85
CA ARG A 139 -20.86 -10.68 -19.19
C ARG A 139 -21.98 -10.71 -20.24
N SER A 140 -23.19 -11.13 -19.85
CA SER A 140 -24.38 -11.18 -20.73
C SER A 140 -24.83 -9.79 -21.20
N GLN A 141 -24.58 -8.74 -20.43
CA GLN A 141 -24.95 -7.36 -20.79
C GLN A 141 -23.90 -6.67 -21.67
N LEU A 142 -22.73 -7.30 -21.83
CA LEU A 142 -21.58 -6.74 -22.53
C LEU A 142 -21.76 -6.77 -24.06
N SER A 143 -22.48 -7.78 -24.59
CA SER A 143 -22.82 -7.89 -26.02
C SER A 143 -23.96 -6.95 -26.46
N ALA A 144 -24.77 -6.46 -25.52
CA ALA A 144 -25.90 -5.57 -25.80
C ALA A 144 -25.50 -4.08 -25.92
N ARG A 145 -24.25 -3.72 -25.61
CA ARG A 145 -23.74 -2.34 -25.69
C ARG A 145 -22.63 -2.24 -26.73
N ALA A 146 -22.75 -1.29 -27.66
CA ALA A 146 -21.90 -1.16 -28.86
C ALA A 146 -20.47 -0.64 -28.61
N SER A 147 -19.91 -0.76 -27.40
CA SER A 147 -18.58 -0.23 -27.11
C SER A 147 -17.89 -0.99 -25.97
N PRO A 148 -17.00 -1.94 -26.26
CA PRO A 148 -16.14 -2.49 -25.24
C PRO A 148 -14.71 -1.98 -25.46
N ARG A 149 -14.31 -0.93 -24.73
CA ARG A 149 -12.91 -0.86 -24.27
C ARG A 149 -12.79 -1.88 -23.15
N ARG A 150 -12.49 -3.11 -23.55
CA ARG A 150 -12.40 -4.29 -22.69
C ARG A 150 -11.04 -4.26 -21.98
N MET A 151 -10.99 -3.86 -20.71
CA MET A 151 -9.70 -3.69 -20.03
C MET A 151 -9.13 -4.99 -19.45
N SER A 152 -9.95 -5.97 -19.05
CA SER A 152 -9.51 -7.36 -18.83
C SER A 152 -10.70 -8.28 -18.52
N THR A 153 -10.58 -9.58 -18.75
CA THR A 153 -11.54 -10.60 -18.29
C THR A 153 -10.84 -11.47 -17.27
N CYS A 154 -11.17 -11.34 -16.00
CA CYS A 154 -10.72 -12.28 -14.97
C CYS A 154 -11.69 -13.46 -14.93
N SER A 155 -11.41 -14.50 -15.71
CA SER A 155 -12.12 -15.79 -15.64
C SER A 155 -11.22 -16.84 -15.01
N ARG A 156 -11.00 -16.73 -13.70
CA ARG A 156 -10.52 -17.88 -12.93
C ARG A 156 -11.32 -17.97 -11.64
N SER A 157 -12.25 -18.93 -11.60
CA SER A 157 -12.86 -19.35 -10.36
C SER A 157 -11.77 -19.90 -9.45
N MET A 158 -11.68 -19.38 -8.22
CA MET A 158 -10.83 -19.93 -7.17
C MET A 158 -11.24 -21.40 -6.93
N ARG A 159 -10.44 -22.34 -7.44
CA ARG A 159 -10.37 -23.68 -6.84
C ARG A 159 -9.50 -23.55 -5.59
N PRO A 160 -9.91 -24.13 -4.45
CA PRO A 160 -9.09 -24.12 -3.23
C PRO A 160 -7.81 -24.90 -3.50
N LEU A 161 -6.67 -24.19 -3.50
CA LEU A 161 -5.33 -24.78 -3.65
C LEU A 161 -4.87 -25.29 -2.28
N GLN A 162 -5.21 -26.54 -1.97
CA GLN A 162 -4.45 -27.33 -1.02
C GLN A 162 -3.25 -27.95 -1.76
N SER A 163 -2.06 -27.74 -1.20
CA SER A 163 -0.79 -28.45 -1.42
C SER A 163 0.13 -28.09 -2.62
N SER A 164 1.33 -27.60 -2.25
CA SER A 164 2.67 -27.82 -2.87
C SER A 164 3.15 -26.89 -4.01
N PRO A 165 4.47 -26.86 -4.32
CA PRO A 165 5.42 -25.88 -3.80
C PRO A 165 5.89 -24.87 -4.86
N TRP A 166 6.45 -23.76 -4.39
CA TRP A 166 7.09 -22.69 -5.16
C TRP A 166 8.09 -23.22 -6.20
N ARG A 167 7.64 -23.36 -7.44
CA ARG A 167 8.41 -23.32 -8.71
C ARG A 167 7.47 -23.73 -9.84
N ARG A 168 6.82 -22.76 -10.48
CA ARG A 168 6.35 -22.78 -11.89
C ARG A 168 5.50 -21.52 -12.16
N CYS A 169 6.17 -20.41 -12.45
CA CYS A 169 5.60 -19.34 -13.26
C CYS A 169 6.73 -18.76 -14.11
N ALA A 170 7.06 -19.50 -15.17
CA ALA A 170 7.86 -19.04 -16.28
C ALA A 170 7.13 -19.43 -17.57
N THR A 171 5.95 -18.83 -17.78
CA THR A 171 5.33 -18.70 -19.10
C THR A 171 4.59 -17.36 -19.14
N SER A 172 4.86 -16.62 -20.22
CA SER A 172 4.86 -15.16 -20.36
C SER A 172 3.49 -14.46 -20.35
N THR A 173 2.40 -15.15 -20.02
CA THR A 173 1.04 -14.59 -20.17
C THR A 173 0.30 -14.42 -18.84
N CYS A 174 0.90 -14.82 -17.71
CA CYS A 174 0.25 -14.79 -16.39
C CYS A 174 0.62 -13.55 -15.54
N CYS A 175 1.61 -12.76 -15.95
CA CYS A 175 2.17 -11.68 -15.12
C CYS A 175 1.35 -10.37 -15.10
N THR A 176 0.35 -10.18 -15.97
CA THR A 176 -0.37 -8.89 -16.10
C THR A 176 -1.50 -8.66 -15.09
N THR A 177 -1.71 -9.54 -14.10
CA THR A 177 -2.83 -9.39 -13.15
C THR A 177 -2.42 -9.57 -11.68
N ARG A 178 -1.18 -9.25 -11.33
CA ARG A 178 -0.72 -9.45 -9.94
C ARG A 178 0.22 -8.34 -9.48
N SER A 179 -0.37 -7.24 -9.05
CA SER A 179 0.29 -6.28 -8.16
C SER A 179 -0.77 -5.61 -7.27
N MET A 180 -1.18 -6.37 -6.25
CA MET A 180 -1.64 -5.80 -4.99
C MET A 180 -0.48 -5.06 -4.32
N PHE A 181 -0.81 -3.93 -3.71
CA PHE A 181 -0.22 -3.34 -2.51
C PHE A 181 1.32 -3.37 -2.40
N ALA A 182 1.95 -2.22 -2.62
CA ALA A 182 3.21 -1.85 -2.00
C ALA A 182 3.31 -0.32 -1.88
N ALA A 183 3.73 0.17 -0.72
CA ALA A 183 3.88 1.59 -0.41
C ALA A 183 5.19 1.81 0.37
N VAL A 184 5.98 2.89 0.16
CA VAL A 184 7.13 3.45 0.96
C VAL A 184 7.57 4.81 0.31
N PRO A 185 8.25 5.85 0.91
CA PRO A 185 8.61 6.21 2.30
C PRO A 185 8.23 7.65 2.76
N ALA A 186 8.53 7.94 4.03
CA ALA A 186 8.46 9.22 4.72
C ALA A 186 9.69 10.15 4.49
N GLN A 187 9.44 11.46 4.49
CA GLN A 187 10.46 12.53 4.48
C GLN A 187 10.66 13.21 5.85
N SER A 188 11.93 13.42 6.17
CA SER A 188 12.57 14.41 7.06
C SER A 188 11.88 14.87 8.35
N ALA A 189 12.26 14.24 9.47
CA ALA A 189 12.38 14.93 10.74
C ALA A 189 13.72 15.72 10.76
N ASN A 190 13.65 17.00 10.41
CA ASN A 190 14.59 18.00 10.87
C ASN A 190 13.79 19.13 11.53
N ARG A 191 13.44 18.91 12.80
CA ARG A 191 13.26 19.88 13.88
C ARG A 191 13.23 19.14 15.20
#